data_AF-W7YU22-F1
#
_entry.id   AF-W7YU22-F1
#
_cell.length_a   1.000
_cell.length_b   1.000
_cell.length_c   1.000
_cell.angle_alpha   90.00
_cell.angle_beta   90.00
_cell.angle_gamma   90.00
#
_symmetry.space_group_name_H-M   'P 1'
#
loop_
_entity.id
_entity.type
_entity.pdbx_description
1 polymer ?
#
loop_
_entity_poly.entity_id
_entity_poly.type
_entity_poly.pdbx_seq_one_letter_code
_entity_poly.pdbx_strand_id
1 'polypeptide(L)'
;MFNIKFQYTIISLFILGILSFWLLKNLNLNRKYHIGEEIDSFNGIIVYHNGGVNNDSGRNISKTGYNIGLKYQCVEFVKRYYLEYLKHEMPDSYGHAKDFYDKILKDNELNKKRDLIQFSNPSIKRPEINDIIIFDSNIFNKYGHVAIITEVSDGSIEIIQQNSGTLGNTRKNSK
;
A
#
# COMPACT_ATOMS: atom_id res chain seq x y z
N MET A 1 -31.13 -3.00 35.63
CA MET A 1 -29.81 -2.58 36.16
C MET A 1 -28.75 -3.51 35.58
N PHE A 2 -27.88 -3.03 34.70
CA PHE A 2 -26.76 -3.86 34.23
C PHE A 2 -25.84 -4.16 35.40
N ASN A 3 -25.41 -5.43 35.54
CA ASN A 3 -24.50 -5.85 36.60
C ASN A 3 -23.15 -5.15 36.40
N ILE A 4 -22.69 -4.40 37.40
CA ILE A 4 -21.43 -3.64 37.35
C ILE A 4 -20.24 -4.54 36.98
N LYS A 5 -20.22 -5.81 37.45
CA LYS A 5 -19.19 -6.78 37.06
C LYS A 5 -19.25 -7.11 35.57
N PHE A 6 -20.45 -7.24 35.01
CA PHE A 6 -20.65 -7.50 33.58
C PHE A 6 -20.19 -6.32 32.70
N GLN A 7 -20.42 -5.08 33.16
CA GLN A 7 -19.91 -3.88 32.48
C GLN A 7 -18.38 -3.85 32.47
N TYR A 8 -17.71 -4.13 33.60
CA TYR A 8 -16.25 -4.18 33.64
C TYR A 8 -15.67 -5.29 32.76
N THR A 9 -16.34 -6.44 32.65
CA THR A 9 -15.92 -7.51 31.74
C THR A 9 -15.97 -7.06 30.28
N ILE A 10 -17.05 -6.40 29.85
CA ILE A 10 -17.17 -5.88 28.47
C ILE A 10 -16.09 -4.83 28.18
N ILE A 11 -15.88 -3.88 29.10
CA ILE A 11 -14.85 -2.84 28.94
C ILE A 11 -13.46 -3.47 28.83
N SER A 12 -13.15 -4.46 29.68
CA SER A 12 -11.86 -5.18 29.65
C SER A 12 -11.64 -5.90 28.33
N LEU A 13 -12.65 -6.63 27.82
CA LEU A 13 -12.58 -7.30 26.52
C LEU A 13 -12.39 -6.31 25.37
N PHE A 14 -13.04 -5.15 25.43
CA PHE A 14 -12.88 -4.11 24.42
C PHE A 14 -11.46 -3.51 24.43
N ILE A 15 -10.91 -3.21 25.60
CA ILE A 15 -9.53 -2.71 25.75
C ILE A 15 -8.52 -3.76 25.24
N LEU A 16 -8.70 -5.03 25.61
CA LEU A 16 -7.86 -6.12 25.11
C LEU A 16 -7.93 -6.26 23.59
N GLY A 17 -9.12 -6.09 23.00
CA GLY A 17 -9.31 -6.06 21.56
C GLY A 17 -8.53 -4.93 20.88
N ILE A 18 -8.61 -3.71 21.42
CA ILE A 18 -7.86 -2.55 20.92
C ILE A 18 -6.34 -2.78 21.03
N LEU A 19 -5.87 -3.25 22.19
CA LEU A 19 -4.45 -3.49 22.43
C LEU A 19 -3.90 -4.59 21.50
N SER A 20 -4.65 -5.68 21.33
CA SER A 20 -4.32 -6.76 20.40
C SER A 20 -4.22 -6.24 18.96
N PHE A 21 -5.22 -5.48 18.51
CA PHE A 21 -5.21 -4.87 17.18
C PHE A 21 -4.03 -3.92 16.97
N TRP A 22 -3.70 -3.12 17.98
CA TRP A 22 -2.53 -2.24 17.94
C TRP A 22 -1.22 -3.03 17.85
N LEU A 23 -1.06 -4.09 18.65
CA LEU A 23 0.11 -4.97 18.60
C LEU A 23 0.27 -5.62 17.22
N LEU A 24 -0.82 -6.13 16.64
CA LEU A 24 -0.82 -6.76 15.31
C LEU A 24 -0.34 -5.83 14.19
N LYS A 25 -0.55 -4.51 14.32
CA LYS A 25 -0.12 -3.53 13.31
C LYS A 25 1.33 -3.07 13.45
N ASN A 26 1.85 -3.04 14.67
CA ASN A 26 3.16 -2.45 14.95
C ASN A 26 4.27 -3.51 15.05
N LEU A 27 3.94 -4.76 15.40
CA LEU A 27 4.93 -5.82 15.51
C LEU A 27 5.21 -6.49 14.17
N ASN A 28 6.49 -6.81 13.92
CA ASN A 28 6.88 -7.70 12.84
C ASN A 28 6.58 -9.16 13.24
N LEU A 29 5.36 -9.61 12.99
CA LEU A 29 4.94 -10.98 13.29
C LEU A 29 5.62 -12.01 12.39
N ASN A 30 6.04 -11.59 11.19
CA ASN A 30 6.82 -12.43 10.29
C ASN A 30 8.31 -12.33 10.62
N ARG A 31 8.77 -13.20 11.53
CA ARG A 31 10.19 -13.29 11.93
C ARG A 31 11.10 -13.91 10.88
N LYS A 32 10.57 -14.31 9.71
CA LYS A 32 11.37 -14.89 8.63
C LYS A 32 12.38 -13.90 8.05
N TYR A 33 12.02 -12.61 8.04
CA TYR A 33 12.79 -11.57 7.38
C TYR A 33 13.07 -10.40 8.32
N HIS A 34 14.22 -9.75 8.12
CA HIS A 34 14.59 -8.52 8.80
C HIS A 34 14.10 -7.29 8.02
N ILE A 35 13.89 -6.16 8.70
CA ILE A 35 13.43 -4.93 8.04
C ILE A 35 14.48 -4.49 7.01
N GLY A 36 14.04 -4.26 5.77
CA GLY A 36 14.92 -3.89 4.65
C GLY A 36 15.58 -5.07 3.94
N GLU A 37 15.23 -6.30 4.30
CA GLU A 37 15.65 -7.48 3.53
C GLU A 37 14.95 -7.53 2.17
N GLU A 38 15.67 -7.90 1.13
CA GLU A 38 15.12 -8.10 -0.22
C GLU A 38 14.31 -9.40 -0.26
N ILE A 39 13.04 -9.31 -0.63
CA ILE A 39 12.12 -10.46 -0.53
C ILE A 39 11.43 -10.83 -1.85
N ASP A 40 11.45 -9.94 -2.85
CA ASP A 40 10.91 -10.16 -4.19
C ASP A 40 11.46 -9.09 -5.14
N SER A 41 11.20 -9.20 -6.44
CA SER A 41 11.48 -8.14 -7.40
C SER A 41 10.58 -8.22 -8.63
N PHE A 42 10.41 -7.10 -9.31
CA PHE A 42 9.79 -7.05 -10.64
C PHE A 42 10.50 -6.00 -11.50
N ASN A 43 10.85 -6.36 -12.73
CA ASN A 43 11.63 -5.52 -13.64
C ASN A 43 12.92 -4.95 -13.01
N GLY A 44 13.58 -5.75 -12.16
CA GLY A 44 14.79 -5.36 -11.44
C GLY A 44 14.56 -4.44 -10.24
N ILE A 45 13.31 -4.05 -9.96
CA ILE A 45 12.97 -3.21 -8.80
C ILE A 45 12.65 -4.11 -7.60
N ILE A 46 13.44 -3.96 -6.55
CA ILE A 46 13.38 -4.79 -5.35
C ILE A 46 12.16 -4.42 -4.48
N VAL A 47 11.50 -5.45 -3.94
CA VAL A 47 10.55 -5.37 -2.84
C VAL A 47 11.31 -5.66 -1.55
N TYR A 48 11.28 -4.71 -0.62
CA TYR A 48 11.91 -4.86 0.68
C TYR A 48 10.89 -5.19 1.77
N HIS A 49 11.31 -5.98 2.76
CA HIS A 49 10.48 -6.30 3.92
C HIS A 49 10.28 -5.07 4.81
N ASN A 50 9.02 -4.68 5.04
CA ASN A 50 8.70 -3.51 5.86
C ASN A 50 8.66 -3.79 7.37
N GLY A 51 8.50 -5.05 7.79
CA GLY A 51 8.17 -5.37 9.18
C GLY A 51 6.73 -5.04 9.54
N GLY A 52 6.51 -4.36 10.67
CA GLY A 52 5.17 -3.92 11.10
C GLY A 52 4.54 -2.94 10.09
N VAL A 53 3.22 -2.93 9.96
CA VAL A 53 2.52 -2.14 8.94
C VAL A 53 2.76 -0.64 9.09
N ASN A 54 2.90 -0.17 10.33
CA ASN A 54 3.18 1.23 10.65
C ASN A 54 4.68 1.54 10.79
N ASN A 55 5.56 0.63 10.38
CA ASN A 55 7.00 0.87 10.44
C ASN A 55 7.39 2.13 9.64
N ASP A 56 8.33 2.88 10.22
CA ASP A 56 8.94 4.05 9.62
C ASP A 56 10.47 3.89 9.74
N SER A 57 11.09 3.42 8.65
CA SER A 57 12.55 3.29 8.56
C SER A 57 13.20 4.51 7.90
N GLY A 58 12.56 5.66 8.01
CA GLY A 58 13.00 6.90 7.40
C GLY A 58 12.58 7.03 5.93
N ARG A 59 12.96 8.15 5.32
CA ARG A 59 12.54 8.53 3.98
C ARG A 59 13.55 8.11 2.93
N ASN A 60 13.07 7.54 1.83
CA ASN A 60 13.82 7.38 0.60
C ASN A 60 13.67 8.65 -0.25
N ILE A 61 14.79 9.25 -0.64
CA ILE A 61 14.86 10.49 -1.43
C ILE A 61 15.87 10.26 -2.55
N SER A 62 15.51 10.63 -3.78
CA SER A 62 16.43 10.53 -4.92
C SER A 62 17.61 11.52 -4.79
N LYS A 63 18.61 11.36 -5.65
CA LYS A 63 19.75 12.30 -5.74
C LYS A 63 19.32 13.72 -6.11
N THR A 64 18.19 13.88 -6.81
CA THR A 64 17.62 15.17 -7.22
C THR A 64 16.70 15.79 -6.16
N GLY A 65 16.51 15.12 -5.02
CA GLY A 65 15.63 15.58 -3.95
C GLY A 65 14.18 15.12 -4.09
N TYR A 66 13.87 14.27 -5.07
CA TYR A 66 12.54 13.69 -5.22
C TYR A 66 12.23 12.78 -4.02
N ASN A 67 11.21 13.15 -3.25
CA ASN A 67 10.73 12.32 -2.15
C ASN A 67 10.08 11.06 -2.75
N ILE A 68 10.70 9.90 -2.59
CA ILE A 68 10.15 8.63 -3.09
C ILE A 68 9.09 8.12 -2.12
N GLY A 69 9.39 8.06 -0.82
CA GLY A 69 8.44 7.67 0.21
C GLY A 69 9.09 7.21 1.50
N LEU A 70 8.31 6.70 2.45
CA LEU A 70 8.82 6.09 3.68
C LEU A 70 9.26 4.65 3.39
N LYS A 71 10.49 4.30 3.78
CA LYS A 71 11.01 2.93 3.68
C LYS A 71 10.27 2.05 4.70
N TYR A 72 9.68 0.91 4.33
CA TYR A 72 9.50 0.28 3.00
C TYR A 72 7.99 0.14 2.73
N GLN A 73 7.29 1.27 2.69
CA GLN A 73 5.83 1.30 2.56
C GLN A 73 5.40 1.12 1.09
N CYS A 74 4.11 0.85 0.89
CA CYS A 74 3.52 0.64 -0.44
C CYS A 74 3.75 1.81 -1.41
N VAL A 75 3.57 3.04 -0.95
CA VAL A 75 3.77 4.26 -1.75
C VAL A 75 5.24 4.42 -2.15
N GLU A 76 6.19 4.08 -1.26
CA GLU A 76 7.61 4.12 -1.57
C GLU A 76 7.96 3.16 -2.71
N PHE A 77 7.43 1.93 -2.67
CA PHE A 77 7.66 0.96 -3.73
C PHE A 77 7.14 1.42 -5.08
N VAL A 78 5.87 1.86 -5.15
CA VAL A 78 5.23 2.28 -6.40
C VAL A 78 5.97 3.46 -7.01
N LYS A 79 6.33 4.47 -6.20
CA LYS A 79 7.05 5.64 -6.71
C LYS A 79 8.48 5.30 -7.10
N ARG A 80 9.15 4.40 -6.36
CA ARG A 80 10.48 3.90 -6.73
C ARG A 80 10.43 3.14 -8.05
N TYR A 81 9.41 2.30 -8.24
CA TYR A 81 9.19 1.56 -9.48
C TYR A 81 9.00 2.51 -10.67
N TYR A 82 8.09 3.48 -10.56
CA TYR A 82 7.85 4.48 -11.61
C TYR A 82 9.10 5.32 -11.89
N LEU A 83 9.84 5.74 -10.86
CA LEU A 83 11.06 6.51 -11.03
C LEU A 83 12.18 5.70 -11.72
N GLU A 84 12.49 4.52 -11.18
CA GLU A 84 13.68 3.78 -11.58
C GLU A 84 13.47 2.98 -12.86
N TYR A 85 12.29 2.37 -13.05
CA TYR A 85 11.98 1.57 -14.22
C TYR A 85 11.35 2.40 -15.35
N LEU A 86 10.29 3.15 -15.04
CA LEU A 86 9.53 3.92 -16.06
C LEU A 86 10.06 5.35 -16.28
N LYS A 87 11.05 5.79 -15.51
CA LYS A 87 11.65 7.13 -15.59
C LYS A 87 10.64 8.26 -15.36
N HIS A 88 9.68 8.02 -14.46
CA HIS A 88 8.58 8.93 -14.16
C HIS A 88 8.61 9.43 -12.71
N GLU A 89 8.72 10.75 -12.54
CA GLU A 89 8.53 11.43 -11.25
C GLU A 89 7.11 12.00 -11.17
N MET A 90 6.34 11.60 -10.16
CA MET A 90 5.01 12.17 -9.93
C MET A 90 5.12 13.58 -9.32
N PRO A 91 4.50 14.64 -9.91
CA PRO A 91 4.69 16.03 -9.47
C PRO A 91 4.38 16.28 -7.99
N ASP A 92 3.28 15.73 -7.50
CA ASP A 92 2.97 15.74 -6.06
C ASP A 92 3.52 14.46 -5.43
N SER A 93 4.62 14.62 -4.69
CA SER A 93 5.35 13.54 -4.06
C SER A 93 4.77 13.10 -2.70
N TYR A 94 3.67 13.71 -2.23
CA TYR A 94 3.06 13.42 -0.94
C TYR A 94 1.66 12.78 -1.07
N GLY A 95 1.11 12.39 0.08
CA GLY A 95 -0.18 11.72 0.18
C GLY A 95 -0.07 10.27 0.62
N HIS A 96 -1.21 9.71 0.98
CA HIS A 96 -1.40 8.30 1.24
C HIS A 96 -1.74 7.54 -0.05
N ALA A 97 -1.72 6.22 0.03
CA ALA A 97 -2.01 5.35 -1.11
C ALA A 97 -3.35 5.68 -1.79
N LYS A 98 -4.42 5.92 -1.03
CA LYS A 98 -5.72 6.31 -1.59
C LYS A 98 -5.69 7.63 -2.36
N ASP A 99 -4.77 8.54 -2.02
CA ASP A 99 -4.69 9.87 -2.64
C ASP A 99 -4.07 9.80 -4.04
N PHE A 100 -3.67 8.61 -4.51
CA PHE A 100 -3.26 8.39 -5.90
C PHE A 100 -4.44 8.41 -6.87
N TYR A 101 -5.67 8.26 -6.37
CA TYR A 101 -6.88 8.36 -7.16
C TYR A 101 -7.67 9.60 -6.75
N ASP A 102 -7.92 10.52 -7.69
CA ASP A 102 -8.76 11.68 -7.43
C ASP A 102 -10.22 11.36 -7.77
N LYS A 103 -11.09 11.32 -6.76
CA LYS A 103 -12.52 11.00 -6.94
C LYS A 103 -13.32 12.08 -7.67
N ILE A 104 -12.75 13.27 -7.82
CA ILE A 104 -13.39 14.40 -8.53
C ILE A 104 -13.24 14.24 -10.04
N LEU A 105 -12.11 13.65 -10.47
CA LEU A 105 -11.83 13.39 -11.88
C LEU A 105 -12.74 12.27 -12.41
N LYS A 106 -13.16 12.42 -13.66
CA LYS A 106 -13.90 11.36 -14.36
C LYS A 106 -12.95 10.23 -14.76
N ASP A 107 -13.55 9.10 -15.11
CA ASP A 107 -12.81 8.00 -15.72
C ASP A 107 -12.06 8.48 -16.97
N ASN A 108 -10.82 8.02 -17.16
CA ASN A 108 -9.93 8.39 -18.27
C ASN A 108 -9.55 9.89 -18.30
N GLU A 109 -9.47 10.55 -17.14
CA GLU A 109 -8.95 11.92 -17.02
C GLU A 109 -7.53 11.97 -16.45
N LEU A 110 -6.81 13.03 -16.80
CA LEU A 110 -5.45 13.30 -16.32
C LEU A 110 -5.47 13.71 -14.84
N ASN A 111 -4.85 12.89 -14.01
CA ASN A 111 -4.49 13.24 -12.65
C ASN A 111 -3.17 14.01 -12.64
N LYS A 112 -3.25 15.35 -12.65
CA LYS A 112 -2.08 16.24 -12.67
C LYS A 112 -1.13 16.06 -11.47
N LYS A 113 -1.61 15.57 -10.33
CA LYS A 113 -0.77 15.32 -9.15
C LYS A 113 0.14 14.11 -9.34
N ARG A 114 -0.28 13.16 -10.18
CA ARG A 114 0.49 11.96 -10.52
C ARG A 114 1.13 12.05 -11.90
N ASP A 115 0.67 12.97 -12.73
CA ASP A 115 0.99 13.08 -14.14
C ASP A 115 0.72 11.76 -14.88
N LEU A 116 -0.46 11.19 -14.61
CA LEU A 116 -0.94 9.93 -15.15
C LEU A 116 -2.44 10.05 -15.48
N ILE A 117 -2.89 9.30 -16.48
CA ILE A 117 -4.32 9.09 -16.69
C ILE A 117 -4.81 8.09 -15.66
N GLN A 118 -5.92 8.38 -14.99
CA GLN A 118 -6.54 7.47 -14.02
C GLN A 118 -7.82 6.85 -14.59
N PHE A 119 -8.06 5.60 -14.21
CA PHE A 119 -9.26 4.84 -14.60
C PHE A 119 -10.01 4.35 -13.37
N SER A 120 -11.34 4.45 -13.39
CA SER A 120 -12.21 3.92 -12.33
C SER A 120 -12.30 2.39 -12.39
N ASN A 121 -12.79 1.78 -11.32
CA ASN A 121 -13.22 0.39 -11.35
C ASN A 121 -14.74 0.34 -11.05
N PRO A 122 -15.60 -0.01 -12.03
CA PRO A 122 -15.27 -0.44 -13.40
C PRO A 122 -14.85 0.72 -14.34
N SER A 123 -14.15 0.39 -15.43
CA SER A 123 -13.84 1.27 -16.58
C SER A 123 -13.95 0.47 -17.88
N ILE A 124 -14.04 1.17 -19.02
CA ILE A 124 -13.94 0.58 -20.36
C ILE A 124 -12.51 0.17 -20.73
N LYS A 125 -11.51 0.79 -20.09
CA LYS A 125 -10.09 0.47 -20.29
C LYS A 125 -9.74 -0.73 -19.41
N ARG A 126 -9.18 -1.78 -20.01
CA ARG A 126 -8.61 -2.90 -19.27
C ARG A 126 -7.32 -2.45 -18.57
N PRO A 127 -7.05 -2.93 -17.33
CA PRO A 127 -5.77 -2.71 -16.69
C PRO A 127 -4.61 -3.26 -17.54
N GLU A 128 -3.44 -2.66 -17.42
CA GLU A 128 -2.22 -3.03 -18.14
C GLU A 128 -1.07 -3.32 -17.17
N ILE A 129 -0.09 -4.09 -17.63
CA ILE A 129 1.15 -4.32 -16.87
C ILE A 129 1.81 -2.96 -16.62
N ASN A 130 2.34 -2.77 -15.42
CA ASN A 130 2.92 -1.54 -14.87
C ASN A 130 1.90 -0.53 -14.31
N ASP A 131 0.60 -0.72 -14.49
CA ASP A 131 -0.39 0.17 -13.89
C ASP A 131 -0.32 0.11 -12.36
N ILE A 132 -0.66 1.24 -11.73
CA ILE A 132 -0.87 1.33 -10.29
C ILE A 132 -2.31 0.92 -10.00
N ILE A 133 -2.49 -0.17 -9.28
CA ILE A 133 -3.79 -0.47 -8.66
C ILE A 133 -3.89 0.27 -7.32
N ILE A 134 -5.05 0.88 -7.08
CA ILE A 134 -5.30 1.71 -5.90
C ILE A 134 -6.47 1.11 -5.13
N PHE A 135 -6.23 0.79 -3.87
CA PHE A 135 -7.24 0.36 -2.92
C PHE A 135 -7.60 1.52 -2.01
N ASP A 136 -8.88 1.88 -1.96
CA ASP A 136 -9.36 2.93 -1.07
C ASP A 136 -9.23 2.52 0.40
N SER A 137 -9.37 3.51 1.26
CA SER A 137 -9.48 3.35 2.69
C SER A 137 -10.68 2.51 3.12
N ASN A 138 -10.53 1.82 4.26
CA ASN A 138 -11.60 1.12 4.96
C ASN A 138 -11.38 1.22 6.49
N ILE A 139 -12.29 0.62 7.27
CA ILE A 139 -12.23 0.63 8.74
C ILE A 139 -10.90 0.11 9.30
N PHE A 140 -10.26 -0.84 8.63
CA PHE A 140 -9.02 -1.44 9.08
C PHE A 140 -7.77 -0.75 8.49
N ASN A 141 -7.92 0.01 7.40
CA ASN A 141 -6.84 0.75 6.76
C ASN A 141 -7.34 2.10 6.21
N LYS A 142 -7.14 3.18 6.98
CA LYS A 142 -7.56 4.54 6.58
C LYS A 142 -6.72 5.20 5.48
N TYR A 143 -5.55 4.63 5.17
CA TYR A 143 -4.58 5.17 4.23
C TYR A 143 -4.76 4.61 2.81
N GLY A 144 -5.50 3.52 2.67
CA GLY A 144 -5.59 2.75 1.43
C GLY A 144 -4.33 1.92 1.18
N HIS A 145 -4.22 1.34 0.00
CA HIS A 145 -3.05 0.58 -0.43
C HIS A 145 -2.80 0.77 -1.93
N VAL A 146 -1.55 0.63 -2.35
CA VAL A 146 -1.16 0.71 -3.77
C VAL A 146 -0.22 -0.43 -4.10
N ALA A 147 -0.33 -0.94 -5.33
CA ALA A 147 0.51 -2.01 -5.85
C ALA A 147 0.73 -1.82 -7.36
N ILE A 148 1.71 -2.52 -7.93
CA ILE A 148 1.99 -2.53 -9.37
C ILE A 148 1.39 -3.79 -9.98
N ILE A 149 0.69 -3.66 -11.10
CA ILE A 149 0.21 -4.81 -11.89
C ILE A 149 1.40 -5.44 -12.62
N THR A 150 1.63 -6.74 -12.39
CA THR A 150 2.71 -7.52 -13.01
C THR A 150 2.24 -8.37 -14.17
N GLU A 151 0.99 -8.84 -14.13
CA GLU A 151 0.39 -9.67 -15.17
C GLU A 151 -1.10 -9.34 -15.33
N VAL A 152 -1.61 -9.46 -16.56
CA VAL A 152 -3.03 -9.29 -16.88
C VAL A 152 -3.49 -10.52 -17.66
N SER A 153 -4.52 -11.18 -17.14
CA SER A 153 -5.15 -12.36 -17.73
C SER A 153 -6.64 -12.12 -17.94
N ASP A 154 -7.32 -13.06 -18.60
CA ASP A 154 -8.78 -13.00 -18.73
C ASP A 154 -9.45 -13.12 -17.35
N GLY A 155 -9.98 -11.99 -16.87
CA GLY A 155 -10.71 -11.90 -15.60
C GLY A 155 -9.84 -11.90 -14.33
N SER A 156 -8.53 -11.69 -14.45
CA SER A 156 -7.66 -11.50 -13.28
C SER A 156 -6.39 -10.74 -13.61
N ILE A 157 -5.76 -10.21 -12.57
CA ILE A 157 -4.45 -9.56 -12.60
C ILE A 157 -3.56 -10.15 -11.50
N GLU A 158 -2.25 -10.17 -11.74
CA GLU A 158 -1.28 -10.33 -10.66
C GLU A 158 -0.74 -8.94 -10.27
N ILE A 159 -0.58 -8.72 -8.97
CA ILE A 159 0.01 -7.50 -8.42
C ILE A 159 1.25 -7.81 -7.58
N ILE A 160 2.21 -6.87 -7.55
CA ILE A 160 3.35 -6.86 -6.64
C ILE A 160 3.35 -5.61 -5.74
N GLN A 161 3.68 -5.79 -4.46
CA GLN A 161 3.47 -4.77 -3.43
C GLN A 161 4.46 -4.87 -2.26
N GLN A 162 4.70 -3.73 -1.61
CA GLN A 162 5.33 -3.63 -0.28
C GLN A 162 4.29 -3.31 0.78
N ASN A 163 4.52 -3.75 2.02
CA ASN A 163 3.68 -3.42 3.17
C ASN A 163 2.19 -3.82 3.00
N SER A 164 1.94 -5.06 2.54
CA SER A 164 0.59 -5.62 2.35
C SER A 164 -0.04 -6.19 3.63
N GLY A 165 0.52 -5.88 4.80
CA GLY A 165 0.16 -6.49 6.09
C GLY A 165 1.31 -7.31 6.67
N THR A 166 1.24 -7.62 7.97
CA THR A 166 2.30 -8.37 8.69
C THR A 166 2.54 -9.78 8.17
N LEU A 167 1.52 -10.40 7.56
CA LEU A 167 1.57 -11.71 6.92
C LEU A 167 1.18 -11.63 5.44
N GLY A 168 1.20 -10.42 4.87
CA GLY A 168 0.83 -10.20 3.48
C GLY A 168 1.91 -10.72 2.53
N ASN A 169 1.48 -11.34 1.43
CA ASN A 169 2.39 -11.74 0.37
C ASN A 169 2.82 -10.54 -0.47
N THR A 170 4.02 -10.62 -1.04
CA THR A 170 4.55 -9.65 -2.00
C THR A 170 3.78 -9.71 -3.32
N ARG A 171 3.30 -10.89 -3.73
CA ARG A 171 2.46 -11.10 -4.91
C ARG A 171 1.06 -11.60 -4.55
N LYS A 172 0.06 -11.17 -5.33
CA LYS A 172 -1.32 -11.62 -5.18
C LYS A 172 -2.08 -11.58 -6.50
N ASN A 173 -2.84 -12.63 -6.77
CA ASN A 173 -3.85 -12.62 -7.82
C ASN A 173 -5.12 -11.90 -7.33
N SER A 174 -5.56 -10.90 -8.10
CA SER A 174 -6.84 -10.21 -7.90
C SER A 174 -7.76 -10.49 -9.08
N LYS A 175 -9.04 -10.65 -8.77
CA LYS A 175 -10.12 -10.63 -9.76
C LYS A 175 -10.77 -9.26 -9.77
#